data_AF-A0A843IJU0-F1
#
_entry.id   AF-A0A843IJU0-F1
#
_cell.length_a   1.000
_cell.length_b   1.000
_cell.length_c   1.000
_cell.angle_alpha   90.00
_cell.angle_beta   90.00
_cell.angle_gamma   90.00
#
_symmetry.space_group_name_H-M   'P 1'
#
loop_
_entity.id
_entity.type
_entity.pdbx_description
1 polymer ?
#
loop_
_entity_poly.entity_id
_entity_poly.type
_entity_poly.pdbx_seq_one_letter_code
_entity_poly.pdbx_strand_id
1 'polypeptide(L)'
;MKKILIFLIILFLSLEVSFAYSGFDCCADSSDSGPKDYLNKLLNRDRYTFNSNDLIFSHENTTSYRIQVLHDGIPVKTNQEVRFFINGVKYTRFTDENGTAALDINLESGHYIICSEYKNFKNYNNILIFD
;
A
#
# COMPACT_ATOMS: atom_id res chain seq x y z
N MET A 1 -43.35 -21.13 -8.30
CA MET A 1 -42.21 -21.69 -7.55
C MET A 1 -40.82 -21.18 -8.00
N LYS A 2 -40.61 -20.78 -9.27
CA LYS A 2 -39.30 -20.23 -9.74
C LYS A 2 -38.92 -18.85 -9.17
N LYS A 3 -39.88 -18.02 -8.72
CA LYS A 3 -39.61 -16.66 -8.20
C LYS A 3 -38.95 -16.65 -6.81
N ILE A 4 -39.18 -17.68 -5.98
CA ILE A 4 -38.61 -17.79 -4.63
C ILE A 4 -37.15 -18.25 -4.66
N LEU A 5 -36.77 -19.09 -5.63
CA LEU A 5 -35.40 -19.56 -5.80
C LEU A 5 -34.44 -18.43 -6.23
N ILE A 6 -34.92 -17.47 -7.03
CA ILE A 6 -34.12 -16.31 -7.46
C ILE A 6 -33.83 -15.37 -6.28
N PHE A 7 -34.78 -15.17 -5.36
CA PHE A 7 -34.60 -14.30 -4.20
C PHE A 7 -33.56 -14.86 -3.21
N LEU A 8 -33.49 -16.18 -3.05
CA LEU A 8 -32.51 -16.86 -2.20
C LEU A 8 -31.08 -16.80 -2.77
N ILE A 9 -30.93 -16.87 -4.09
CA ILE A 9 -29.62 -16.73 -4.76
C ILE A 9 -29.12 -15.29 -4.65
N ILE A 10 -29.98 -14.28 -4.82
CA ILE A 10 -29.61 -12.87 -4.67
C ILE A 10 -29.20 -12.56 -3.23
N LEU A 11 -29.88 -13.14 -2.24
CA LEU A 11 -29.53 -12.98 -0.83
C LEU A 11 -28.15 -13.60 -0.51
N PHE A 12 -27.84 -14.76 -1.10
CA PHE A 12 -26.54 -15.43 -0.91
C PHE A 12 -25.38 -14.70 -1.61
N LEU A 13 -25.59 -14.18 -2.83
CA LEU A 13 -24.59 -13.35 -3.52
C LEU A 13 -24.34 -12.00 -2.82
N SER A 14 -25.35 -11.42 -2.17
CA SER A 14 -25.17 -10.17 -1.42
C SER A 14 -24.36 -10.35 -0.13
N LEU A 15 -24.27 -11.58 0.40
CA LEU A 15 -23.55 -11.86 1.64
C LEU A 15 -22.03 -11.97 1.42
N GLU A 16 -21.58 -12.38 0.23
CA GLU A 16 -20.15 -12.43 -0.12
C GLU A 16 -19.55 -11.07 -0.47
N VAL A 17 -20.39 -10.05 -0.74
CA VAL A 17 -19.91 -8.67 -0.97
C VAL A 17 -19.44 -8.01 0.35
N SER A 18 -19.75 -8.59 1.50
CA SER A 18 -19.42 -8.01 2.81
C SER A 18 -17.95 -8.16 3.26
N PHE A 19 -17.12 -8.98 2.62
CA PHE A 19 -15.73 -9.20 3.06
C PHE A 19 -14.66 -8.37 2.34
N ALA A 20 -15.07 -7.51 1.40
CA ALA A 20 -14.16 -6.53 0.80
C ALA A 20 -14.12 -5.22 1.60
N TYR A 21 -13.95 -5.29 2.93
CA TYR A 21 -13.75 -4.09 3.75
C TYR A 21 -12.62 -4.30 4.75
N SER A 22 -11.40 -4.21 4.25
CA SER A 22 -10.37 -3.36 4.86
C SER A 22 -9.24 -3.07 3.86
N GLY A 23 -9.59 -2.80 2.60
CA GLY A 23 -8.75 -1.97 1.75
C GLY A 23 -8.95 -0.52 2.19
N PHE A 24 -8.31 -0.10 3.29
CA PHE A 24 -8.12 1.33 3.51
C PHE A 24 -7.25 1.81 2.35
N ASP A 25 -7.92 2.33 1.31
CA ASP A 25 -7.27 3.03 0.22
C ASP A 25 -6.37 4.09 0.86
N CYS A 26 -5.05 3.91 0.71
CA CYS A 26 -4.07 4.95 0.99
C CYS A 26 -4.34 6.07 -0.02
N CYS A 27 -5.33 6.92 0.27
CA CYS A 27 -6.02 7.86 -0.63
C CYS A 27 -6.67 7.27 -1.89
N ALA A 28 -7.96 7.53 -2.03
CA ALA A 28 -8.66 7.55 -3.31
C ALA A 28 -7.99 8.59 -4.21
N ASP A 29 -7.32 8.15 -5.28
CA ASP A 29 -6.83 9.04 -6.33
C ASP A 29 -8.02 9.36 -7.25
N SER A 30 -8.83 10.35 -6.87
CA SER A 30 -9.80 10.95 -7.79
C SER A 30 -9.09 11.95 -8.70
N SER A 31 -8.23 11.45 -9.59
CA SER A 31 -7.78 12.21 -10.76
C SER A 31 -8.26 11.49 -12.03
N ASP A 32 -9.54 11.64 -12.34
CA ASP A 32 -10.07 11.31 -13.66
C ASP A 32 -9.71 12.45 -14.62
N SER A 33 -8.51 12.37 -15.19
CA SER A 33 -7.97 13.32 -16.15
C SER A 33 -8.38 12.91 -17.56
N GLY A 34 -9.04 13.82 -18.29
CA GLY A 34 -9.69 13.53 -19.57
C GLY A 34 -8.78 12.99 -20.70
N PRO A 35 -9.36 12.71 -21.89
CA PRO A 35 -8.76 11.89 -22.97
C PRO A 35 -7.34 12.26 -23.44
N LYS A 36 -6.91 13.52 -23.32
CA LYS A 36 -5.56 13.96 -23.72
C LYS A 36 -4.47 13.53 -22.71
N ASP A 37 -4.83 13.33 -21.45
CA ASP A 37 -3.91 12.91 -20.41
C ASP A 37 -3.57 11.42 -20.52
N TYR A 38 -4.51 10.59 -20.98
CA TYR A 38 -4.27 9.16 -21.20
C TYR A 38 -3.12 8.90 -22.15
N LEU A 39 -3.01 9.64 -23.26
CA LEU A 39 -1.93 9.44 -24.23
C LEU A 39 -0.56 9.83 -23.64
N ASN A 40 -0.49 10.92 -22.88
CA ASN A 40 0.74 11.32 -22.19
C ASN A 40 1.09 10.35 -21.04
N LYS A 41 0.11 9.80 -20.32
CA LYS A 41 0.27 8.79 -19.26
C LYS A 41 0.70 7.42 -19.79
N LEU A 42 0.26 7.05 -21.00
CA LEU A 42 0.67 5.83 -21.70
C LEU A 42 2.08 5.94 -22.30
N LEU A 43 2.47 7.12 -22.76
CA LEU A 43 3.77 7.37 -23.43
C LEU A 43 4.89 7.77 -22.46
N ASN A 44 4.58 8.51 -21.39
CA ASN A 44 5.49 8.88 -20.31
C ASN A 44 5.09 8.14 -19.04
N ARG A 45 5.10 6.81 -19.09
CA ARG A 45 4.85 6.02 -17.88
C ARG A 45 6.05 6.18 -16.96
N ASP A 46 5.99 7.16 -16.07
CA ASP A 46 6.91 7.28 -14.94
C ASP A 46 7.00 5.91 -14.26
N ARG A 47 8.15 5.24 -14.41
CA ARG A 47 8.34 3.90 -13.84
C ARG A 47 8.99 4.05 -12.48
N TYR A 48 8.16 4.11 -11.46
CA TYR A 48 8.64 3.93 -10.10
C TYR A 48 8.61 2.44 -9.74
N THR A 49 9.72 1.97 -9.18
CA THR A 49 9.87 0.63 -8.64
C THR A 49 10.16 0.74 -7.15
N PHE A 50 9.62 -0.19 -6.37
CA PHE A 50 9.85 -0.27 -4.94
C PHE A 50 10.64 -1.54 -4.62
N ASN A 51 11.74 -1.39 -3.91
CA ASN A 51 12.49 -2.48 -3.32
C ASN A 51 12.20 -2.52 -1.82
N SER A 52 11.42 -3.50 -1.39
CA SER A 52 11.03 -3.75 -0.01
C SER A 52 10.77 -5.23 0.18
N ASN A 53 10.81 -5.68 1.43
CA ASN A 53 10.46 -7.04 1.82
C ASN A 53 9.41 -7.00 2.93
N ASP A 54 8.71 -8.11 3.09
CA ASP A 54 7.91 -8.36 4.28
C ASP A 54 8.83 -8.34 5.52
N LEU A 55 8.28 -7.86 6.63
CA LEU A 55 9.01 -7.74 7.90
C LEU A 55 8.48 -8.77 8.87
N ILE A 56 9.36 -9.60 9.40
CA ILE A 56 9.02 -10.64 10.38
C ILE A 56 10.00 -10.50 11.54
N PHE A 57 9.52 -10.17 12.74
CA PHE A 57 10.39 -9.98 13.90
C PHE A 57 9.68 -10.27 15.23
N SER A 58 10.47 -10.49 16.29
CA SER A 58 9.97 -10.61 17.66
C SER A 58 10.21 -9.33 18.46
N HIS A 59 9.49 -9.14 19.57
CA HIS A 59 9.66 -7.97 20.44
C HIS A 59 11.09 -7.77 20.96
N GLU A 60 11.88 -8.84 21.06
CA GLU A 60 13.30 -8.77 21.45
C GLU A 60 14.23 -8.23 20.35
N ASN A 61 13.77 -8.21 19.10
CA ASN A 61 14.52 -7.82 17.91
C ASN A 61 13.85 -6.65 17.18
N THR A 62 13.77 -5.49 17.83
CA THR A 62 13.22 -4.27 17.21
C THR A 62 13.90 -3.98 15.88
N THR A 63 13.11 -3.85 14.82
CA THR A 63 13.61 -3.57 13.47
C THR A 63 12.70 -2.56 12.77
N SER A 64 13.28 -1.82 11.83
CA SER A 64 12.55 -0.84 11.03
C SER A 64 12.11 -1.48 9.71
N TYR A 65 10.88 -1.20 9.29
CA TYR A 65 10.47 -1.43 7.91
C TYR A 65 11.17 -0.42 6.99
N ARG A 66 11.68 -0.88 5.85
CA ARG A 66 12.43 -0.05 4.88
C ARG A 66 11.91 -0.28 3.47
N ILE A 67 11.82 0.81 2.71
CA ILE A 67 11.50 0.78 1.28
C ILE A 67 12.46 1.68 0.52
N GLN A 68 13.07 1.15 -0.53
CA GLN A 68 13.83 1.94 -1.49
C GLN A 68 12.97 2.24 -2.71
N VAL A 69 12.92 3.51 -3.09
CA VAL A 69 12.17 3.98 -4.26
C VAL A 69 13.15 4.26 -5.41
N LEU A 70 12.89 3.65 -6.56
CA LEU A 70 13.66 3.84 -7.78
C LEU A 70 12.79 4.52 -8.84
N HIS A 71 13.36 5.43 -9.61
CA HIS A 71 12.81 5.97 -10.85
C HIS A 71 13.65 5.47 -12.01
N ASP A 72 13.05 4.68 -12.90
CA ASP A 72 13.76 4.03 -14.02
C ASP A 72 15.01 3.22 -13.60
N GLY A 73 14.96 2.61 -12.41
CA GLY A 73 16.05 1.80 -11.85
C GLY A 73 17.12 2.60 -11.09
N ILE A 74 17.00 3.93 -11.03
CA ILE A 74 17.91 4.81 -10.29
C ILE A 74 17.23 5.25 -8.99
N PRO A 75 17.92 5.24 -7.84
CA PRO A 75 17.36 5.77 -6.59
C PRO A 75 16.83 7.19 -6.74
N VAL A 76 15.65 7.43 -6.17
CA VAL A 76 15.14 8.81 -6.05
C VAL A 76 16.05 9.64 -5.15
N LYS A 77 15.98 10.96 -5.29
CA LYS A 77 16.79 11.89 -4.48
C LYS A 77 16.55 11.69 -2.99
N THR A 78 17.47 12.21 -2.18
CA THR A 78 17.26 12.37 -0.74
C THR A 78 16.13 13.37 -0.44
N ASN A 79 15.59 13.28 0.77
CA ASN A 79 14.56 14.14 1.32
C ASN A 79 13.25 14.17 0.50
N GLN A 80 12.90 13.06 -0.16
CA GLN A 80 11.60 12.91 -0.83
C GLN A 80 10.60 12.26 0.10
N GLU A 81 9.35 12.75 0.08
CA GLU A 81 8.28 12.29 0.95
C GLU A 81 7.79 10.88 0.56
N VAL A 82 7.80 9.96 1.52
CA VAL A 82 7.16 8.64 1.47
C VAL A 82 6.16 8.55 2.62
N ARG A 83 4.93 8.15 2.31
CA ARG A 83 3.85 8.00 3.30
C ARG A 83 3.64 6.52 3.58
N PHE A 84 3.74 6.15 4.85
CA PHE A 84 3.43 4.81 5.33
C PHE A 84 2.08 4.80 6.02
N PHE A 85 1.26 3.80 5.72
CA PHE A 85 -0.04 3.56 6.36
C PHE A 85 -0.03 2.17 6.95
N ILE A 86 -0.19 2.08 8.26
CA ILE A 86 -0.24 0.80 8.99
C ILE A 86 -1.10 0.99 10.24
N ASN A 87 -1.94 -0.01 10.55
CA ASN A 87 -2.85 0.01 11.70
C ASN A 87 -3.74 1.28 11.76
N GLY A 88 -4.22 1.76 10.61
CA GLY A 88 -5.04 2.97 10.51
C GLY A 88 -4.30 4.30 10.75
N VAL A 89 -2.99 4.27 11.02
CA VAL A 89 -2.17 5.47 11.26
C VAL A 89 -1.30 5.77 10.04
N LYS A 90 -1.16 7.07 9.73
CA LYS A 90 -0.31 7.57 8.65
C LYS A 90 0.98 8.16 9.22
N TYR A 91 2.12 7.73 8.68
CA TYR A 91 3.45 8.24 9.00
C TYR A 91 4.08 8.85 7.76
N THR A 92 4.68 10.03 7.90
CA THR A 92 5.47 10.66 6.84
C THR A 92 6.95 10.46 7.14
N ARG A 93 7.70 9.96 6.15
CA ARG A 93 9.14 9.72 6.22
C ARG A 93 9.79 10.26 4.96
N PHE A 94 11.09 10.47 5.03
CA PHE A 94 11.86 11.05 3.95
C PHE A 94 12.95 10.09 3.51
N THR A 95 13.19 10.03 2.20
CA THR A 95 14.24 9.19 1.63
C THR A 95 15.62 9.68 2.04
N ASP A 96 16.55 8.75 2.25
CA ASP A 96 17.98 9.03 2.38
C ASP A 96 18.66 9.17 1.00
N GLU A 97 20.00 9.29 0.99
CA GLU A 97 20.81 9.39 -0.23
C GLU A 97 20.68 8.19 -1.17
N ASN A 98 20.24 7.03 -0.65
CA ASN A 98 20.01 5.82 -1.42
C ASN A 98 18.54 5.67 -1.86
N GLY A 99 17.73 6.74 -1.74
CA GLY A 99 16.31 6.70 -2.06
C GLY A 99 15.50 5.85 -1.08
N THR A 100 16.01 5.59 0.12
CA THR A 100 15.37 4.69 1.10
C THR A 100 14.65 5.48 2.19
N ALA A 101 13.37 5.19 2.41
CA ALA A 101 12.62 5.65 3.56
C ALA A 101 12.43 4.50 4.57
N ALA A 102 12.45 4.83 5.86
CA ALA A 102 12.34 3.84 6.93
C ALA A 102 11.32 4.25 8.00
N LEU A 103 10.62 3.28 8.55
CA LEU A 103 9.66 3.43 9.64
C LEU A 103 9.96 2.41 10.73
N ASP A 104 10.25 2.88 11.93
CA ASP A 104 10.34 2.03 13.12
C ASP A 104 8.94 1.52 13.48
N ILE A 105 8.83 0.20 13.70
CA ILE A 105 7.56 -0.46 14.01
C ILE A 105 7.50 -0.71 15.51
N ASN A 106 6.54 -0.06 16.18
CA ASN A 106 6.24 -0.25 17.59
C ASN A 106 4.75 -0.56 17.73
N LEU A 107 4.38 -1.81 17.41
CA LEU A 107 3.03 -2.33 17.44
C LEU A 107 3.02 -3.62 18.26
N GLU A 108 1.89 -3.93 18.89
CA GLU A 108 1.66 -5.20 19.58
C GLU A 108 1.80 -6.39 18.62
N SER A 109 2.09 -7.57 19.17
CA SER A 109 2.18 -8.81 18.40
C SER A 109 0.93 -9.07 17.58
N GLY A 110 1.12 -9.47 16.32
CA GLY A 110 0.04 -9.61 15.35
C GLY A 110 0.49 -9.55 13.89
N HIS A 111 -0.50 -9.59 13.00
CA HIS A 111 -0.32 -9.50 11.55
C HIS A 111 -0.87 -8.16 11.05
N TYR A 112 -0.06 -7.43 10.30
CA TYR A 112 -0.41 -6.13 9.73
C TYR A 112 -0.05 -6.07 8.26
N ILE A 113 -0.74 -5.20 7.53
CA ILE A 113 -0.36 -4.80 6.17
C ILE A 113 0.11 -3.35 6.25
N ILE A 114 1.29 -3.08 5.70
CA ILE A 114 1.81 -1.73 5.50
C ILE A 114 1.60 -1.32 4.04
N CYS A 115 0.98 -0.16 3.81
CA CYS A 115 1.00 0.52 2.51
C CYS A 115 2.09 1.59 2.54
N SER A 116 2.99 1.55 1.56
CA SER A 116 4.00 2.57 1.28
C SER A 116 3.59 3.33 0.04
N GLU A 117 3.52 4.65 0.13
CA GLU A 117 3.08 5.51 -0.96
C GLU A 117 4.15 6.57 -1.28
N TYR A 118 4.47 6.68 -2.56
CA TYR A 118 5.35 7.70 -3.10
C TYR A 118 4.68 8.35 -4.32
N LYS A 119 4.38 9.64 -4.24
CA LYS A 119 3.49 10.33 -5.19
C LYS A 119 2.15 9.56 -5.27
N ASN A 120 1.79 9.03 -6.45
CA ASN A 120 0.58 8.22 -6.64
C ASN A 120 0.89 6.72 -6.80
N PHE A 121 2.13 6.30 -6.52
CA PHE A 121 2.56 4.92 -6.62
C PHE A 121 2.56 4.27 -5.24
N LYS A 122 2.07 3.03 -5.17
CA LYS A 122 1.85 2.31 -3.92
C LYS A 122 2.57 0.96 -3.94
N ASN A 123 3.02 0.53 -2.77
CA ASN A 123 3.58 -0.79 -2.51
C ASN A 123 3.01 -1.33 -1.19
N TYR A 124 2.86 -2.65 -1.10
CA TYR A 124 2.27 -3.31 0.07
C TYR A 124 3.19 -4.43 0.54
N ASN A 125 3.38 -4.54 1.86
CA ASN A 125 4.11 -5.63 2.50
C ASN A 125 3.36 -6.12 3.74
N ASN A 126 3.64 -7.36 4.13
CA ASN A 126 3.19 -7.92 5.38
C ASN A 126 4.18 -7.61 6.50
N ILE A 127 3.65 -7.27 7.68
CA ILE A 127 4.42 -7.14 8.91
C ILE A 127 3.87 -8.17 9.90
N LEU A 128 4.73 -9.07 10.35
CA LEU A 128 4.43 -10.09 11.36
C LEU A 128 5.29 -9.84 12.61
N ILE A 129 4.61 -9.63 13.73
CA ILE A 129 5.22 -9.43 15.04
C ILE A 129 4.78 -10.59 15.92
N PHE A 130 5.73 -11.29 16.52
CA PHE A 130 5.46 -12.39 17.45
C PHE A 130 6.20 -12.19 18.78
N ASP A 131 5.70 -12.88 19.81
CA ASP A 131 6.33 -12.92 21.13
C ASP A 131 7.45 -13.97 21.18
#